data_AF-A0A4Q3RE58-F1
#
_entry.id   AF-A0A4Q3RE58-F1
#
_cell.length_a   1.000
_cell.length_b   1.000
_cell.length_c   1.000
_cell.angle_alpha   90.00
_cell.angle_beta   90.00
_cell.angle_gamma   90.00
#
_symmetry.space_group_name_H-M   'P 1'
#
loop_
_entity.id
_entity.type
_entity.pdbx_description
1 polymer ?
#
loop_
_entity_poly.entity_id
_entity_poly.type
_entity_poly.pdbx_seq_one_letter_code
_entity_poly.pdbx_strand_id
1 'polypeptide(L)'
;MTTKLTSFLAAGALFFAACNSPSTTETATTEAESHTEATLDHTEAKDQNNDHHGDISGDLQLNNGVKWEADASTTGGIKEMQTVVQNFNSAASEKTVGAYQTLGKNLDAEIKSILNQCRMKGAAHDELHKFMVPLMSDVKSLSGTELEASQQAHSRIQERLALYHNYFE
;
A
#
# COMPACT_ATOMS: atom_id res chain seq x y z
N MET A 1 30.90 40.90 -24.71
CA MET A 1 31.41 39.89 -23.77
C MET A 1 31.19 38.54 -24.43
N THR A 2 32.25 37.98 -25.00
CA THR A 2 32.22 36.80 -25.88
C THR A 2 32.26 35.50 -25.08
N THR A 3 31.33 34.61 -25.37
CA THR A 3 31.19 33.24 -24.86
C THR A 3 32.39 32.37 -25.27
N LYS A 4 32.89 31.53 -24.36
CA LYS A 4 33.68 30.34 -24.73
C LYS A 4 33.18 29.12 -23.97
N LEU A 5 32.63 28.21 -24.78
CA LEU A 5 32.21 26.86 -24.51
C LEU A 5 33.46 25.96 -24.44
N THR A 6 33.61 25.18 -23.38
CA THR A 6 34.62 24.10 -23.34
C THR A 6 33.93 22.78 -23.04
N SER A 7 33.82 21.99 -24.10
CA SER A 7 33.46 20.57 -24.07
C SER A 7 34.63 19.78 -23.49
N PHE A 8 34.37 18.84 -22.59
CA PHE A 8 35.32 17.79 -22.24
C PHE A 8 34.67 16.42 -22.44
N LEU A 9 35.24 15.70 -23.41
CA LEU A 9 35.01 14.30 -23.73
C LEU A 9 35.92 13.47 -22.81
N ALA A 10 35.36 12.56 -22.02
CA ALA A 10 36.14 11.56 -21.30
C ALA A 10 35.53 10.18 -21.56
N ALA A 11 36.29 9.35 -22.26
CA ALA A 11 36.02 7.95 -22.55
C ALA A 11 36.93 7.06 -21.70
N GLY A 12 36.44 5.86 -21.37
CA GLY A 12 37.21 4.73 -20.84
C GLY A 12 36.95 4.46 -19.35
N ALA A 13 36.84 3.22 -18.88
CA ALA A 13 36.95 1.91 -19.51
C ALA A 13 36.23 0.88 -18.60
N LEU A 14 35.59 -0.13 -19.21
CA LEU A 14 35.01 -1.28 -18.52
C LEU A 14 36.14 -2.22 -18.07
N PHE A 15 36.20 -2.53 -16.78
CA PHE A 15 36.99 -3.63 -16.24
C PHE A 15 36.05 -4.69 -15.66
N PHE A 16 35.92 -5.81 -16.38
CA PHE A 16 35.38 -7.05 -15.82
C PHE A 16 36.53 -7.78 -15.12
N ALA A 17 36.42 -7.97 -13.81
CA ALA A 17 37.25 -8.90 -13.07
C ALA A 17 36.40 -10.11 -12.69
N ALA A 18 36.51 -11.16 -13.51
CA ALA A 18 36.09 -12.50 -13.16
C ALA A 18 37.27 -13.20 -12.48
N CYS A 19 37.11 -13.58 -11.21
CA CYS A 19 37.97 -14.55 -10.54
C CYS A 19 37.07 -15.64 -9.95
N ASN A 20 36.98 -16.74 -10.70
CA ASN A 20 36.59 -18.05 -10.20
C ASN A 20 37.88 -18.80 -9.84
N SER A 21 37.90 -19.54 -8.74
CA SER A 21 38.94 -20.55 -8.47
C SER A 21 38.33 -21.75 -7.76
N PRO A 22 38.73 -22.98 -8.13
CA PRO A 22 38.10 -24.22 -7.69
C PRO A 22 38.77 -24.76 -6.42
N SER A 23 37.98 -25.44 -5.58
CA SER A 23 38.47 -26.50 -4.71
C SER A 23 37.46 -27.66 -4.75
N THR A 24 37.88 -28.73 -5.40
CA THR A 24 37.34 -30.09 -5.30
C THR A 24 37.66 -30.64 -3.91
N THR A 25 36.70 -31.26 -3.24
CA THR A 25 36.84 -32.62 -2.66
C THR A 25 35.45 -33.19 -2.41
N GLU A 26 35.26 -34.38 -2.96
CA GLU A 26 34.05 -35.20 -2.97
C GLU A 26 33.73 -35.78 -1.59
N THR A 27 32.45 -36.04 -1.30
CA THR A 27 31.98 -37.36 -0.89
C THR A 27 30.49 -37.48 -1.25
N ALA A 28 30.19 -38.48 -2.07
CA ALA A 28 28.87 -38.94 -2.50
C ALA A 28 27.99 -39.32 -1.28
N THR A 29 26.66 -39.22 -1.35
CA THR A 29 25.82 -40.27 -1.97
C THR A 29 24.59 -39.72 -2.69
N THR A 30 24.37 -40.28 -3.89
CA THR A 30 23.14 -40.47 -4.71
C THR A 30 21.86 -40.72 -3.89
N GLU A 31 20.64 -40.38 -4.32
CA GLU A 31 19.90 -40.71 -5.57
C GLU A 31 18.94 -39.54 -5.97
N ALA A 32 18.94 -39.03 -7.21
CA ALA A 32 17.99 -39.28 -8.33
C ALA A 32 16.50 -39.22 -7.93
N GLU A 33 15.62 -38.40 -8.52
CA GLU A 33 15.08 -38.44 -9.90
C GLU A 33 14.68 -37.00 -10.37
N SER A 34 15.08 -36.52 -11.56
CA SER A 34 14.33 -36.53 -12.84
C SER A 34 12.89 -35.97 -12.68
N HIS A 35 12.46 -34.89 -13.34
CA HIS A 35 12.17 -34.83 -14.77
C HIS A 35 12.14 -33.39 -15.31
N THR A 36 12.54 -33.29 -16.57
CA THR A 36 12.64 -32.14 -17.46
C THR A 36 11.29 -31.65 -18.02
N GLU A 37 11.31 -30.39 -18.47
CA GLU A 37 10.47 -29.76 -19.52
C GLU A 37 9.01 -29.38 -19.19
N ALA A 38 8.68 -28.09 -19.29
CA ALA A 38 8.05 -27.51 -20.49
C ALA A 38 7.59 -26.07 -20.24
N THR A 39 7.98 -25.17 -21.13
CA THR A 39 7.39 -23.84 -21.33
C THR A 39 5.92 -23.96 -21.72
N LEU A 40 5.03 -23.26 -21.02
CA LEU A 40 3.71 -22.90 -21.54
C LEU A 40 3.31 -21.50 -21.07
N ASP A 41 3.24 -20.62 -22.06
CA ASP A 41 2.39 -19.45 -22.15
C ASP A 41 0.95 -19.82 -21.74
N HIS A 42 0.38 -19.09 -20.78
CA HIS A 42 -1.06 -18.85 -20.77
C HIS A 42 -1.37 -17.51 -20.10
N THR A 43 -1.53 -16.51 -20.95
CA THR A 43 -2.78 -15.74 -21.11
C THR A 43 -3.47 -15.23 -19.83
N GLU A 44 -3.67 -13.90 -19.80
CA GLU A 44 -4.65 -13.21 -18.95
C GLU A 44 -6.01 -13.91 -18.98
N ALA A 45 -6.61 -14.15 -17.82
CA ALA A 45 -7.94 -13.63 -17.52
C ALA A 45 -8.38 -14.02 -16.11
N LYS A 46 -8.91 -13.00 -15.42
CA LYS A 46 -10.26 -12.98 -14.82
C LYS A 46 -10.21 -12.51 -13.37
N ASP A 47 -10.43 -11.20 -13.24
CA ASP A 47 -11.55 -10.63 -12.48
C ASP A 47 -12.05 -11.53 -11.34
N GLN A 48 -11.60 -11.21 -10.14
CA GLN A 48 -12.32 -11.52 -8.92
C GLN A 48 -12.84 -10.18 -8.39
N ASN A 49 -13.94 -9.71 -8.99
CA ASN A 49 -15.01 -9.00 -8.32
C ASN A 49 -15.37 -9.80 -7.05
N ASN A 50 -14.58 -9.62 -6.00
CA ASN A 50 -14.95 -10.08 -4.68
C ASN A 50 -15.84 -8.98 -4.10
N ASP A 51 -17.12 -9.12 -4.38
CA ASP A 51 -18.19 -8.51 -3.61
C ASP A 51 -18.17 -9.16 -2.21
N HIS A 52 -17.15 -8.78 -1.44
CA HIS A 52 -16.94 -9.23 -0.08
C HIS A 52 -17.55 -8.16 0.82
N HIS A 53 -18.78 -8.39 1.24
CA HIS A 53 -19.19 -8.04 2.60
C HIS A 53 -18.42 -8.93 3.59
N GLY A 54 -17.09 -8.92 3.51
CA GLY A 54 -16.21 -9.45 4.52
C GLY A 54 -16.19 -8.52 5.72
N ASP A 55 -15.88 -9.07 6.88
CA ASP A 55 -15.61 -8.28 8.08
C ASP A 55 -14.66 -7.12 7.72
N ILE A 56 -15.07 -5.89 8.04
CA ILE A 56 -14.27 -4.68 7.80
C ILE A 56 -12.98 -4.73 8.59
N SER A 57 -12.96 -5.47 9.69
CA SER A 57 -11.74 -5.74 10.46
C SER A 57 -10.75 -6.60 9.66
N GLY A 58 -11.23 -7.40 8.70
CA GLY A 58 -10.42 -8.30 7.90
C GLY A 58 -9.53 -9.20 8.79
N ASP A 59 -8.24 -9.23 8.48
CA ASP A 59 -7.23 -10.00 9.23
C ASP A 59 -6.54 -9.20 10.34
N LEU A 60 -7.17 -8.13 10.85
CA LEU A 60 -6.60 -7.32 11.93
C LEU A 60 -6.50 -8.11 13.24
N GLN A 61 -5.33 -8.06 13.87
CA GLN A 61 -4.99 -8.77 15.10
C GLN A 61 -4.44 -7.80 16.15
N LEU A 62 -4.67 -8.12 17.41
CA LEU A 62 -4.01 -7.47 18.53
C LEU A 62 -2.59 -8.03 18.70
N ASN A 63 -1.68 -7.21 19.23
CA ASN A 63 -0.37 -7.64 19.69
C ASN A 63 -0.52 -8.44 20.98
N ASN A 64 -0.72 -9.76 20.89
CA ASN A 64 -0.90 -10.63 22.06
C ASN A 64 -1.97 -10.13 23.05
N GLY A 65 -3.09 -9.61 22.51
CA GLY A 65 -4.21 -9.08 23.29
C GLY A 65 -4.08 -7.60 23.69
N VAL A 66 -2.99 -6.92 23.32
CA VAL A 66 -2.86 -5.46 23.47
C VAL A 66 -2.82 -4.75 22.11
N LYS A 67 -3.03 -3.44 22.10
CA LYS A 67 -2.96 -2.64 20.88
C LYS A 67 -1.52 -2.51 20.38
N TRP A 68 -1.37 -2.19 19.10
CA TRP A 68 -0.11 -1.86 18.48
C TRP A 68 0.24 -0.39 18.71
N GLU A 69 1.47 -0.12 19.14
CA GLU A 69 2.00 1.24 19.20
C GLU A 69 2.18 1.76 17.76
N ALA A 70 1.46 2.81 17.40
CA ALA A 70 1.67 3.55 16.17
C ALA A 70 2.52 4.78 16.43
N ASP A 71 3.24 5.28 15.42
CA ASP A 71 3.86 6.59 15.57
C ASP A 71 2.82 7.70 15.66
N ALA A 72 3.15 8.77 16.40
CA ALA A 72 2.25 9.89 16.61
C ALA A 72 1.78 10.54 15.30
N SER A 73 2.59 10.49 14.23
CA SER A 73 2.20 10.95 12.89
C SER A 73 1.08 10.11 12.29
N THR A 74 1.11 8.79 12.46
CA THR A 74 0.07 7.87 11.97
C THR A 74 -1.23 8.10 12.73
N THR A 75 -1.18 8.08 14.07
CA THR A 75 -2.37 8.35 14.90
C THR A 75 -2.94 9.74 14.60
N GLY A 76 -2.08 10.75 14.43
CA GLY A 76 -2.47 12.09 14.02
C GLY A 76 -3.16 12.14 12.65
N GLY A 77 -2.57 11.52 11.63
CA GLY A 77 -3.14 11.48 10.29
C GLY A 77 -4.49 10.75 10.23
N ILE A 78 -4.65 9.64 10.95
CA ILE A 78 -5.94 8.93 11.04
C ILE A 78 -7.01 9.82 11.69
N LYS A 79 -6.66 10.59 12.73
CA LYS A 79 -7.56 11.55 13.34
C LYS A 79 -7.96 12.68 12.38
N GLU A 80 -7.05 13.16 11.54
CA GLU A 80 -7.39 14.14 10.50
C GLU A 80 -8.31 13.53 9.43
N MET A 81 -8.09 12.27 9.01
CA MET A 81 -9.01 11.55 8.13
C MET A 81 -10.42 11.42 8.73
N GLN A 82 -10.52 11.06 10.02
CA GLN A 82 -11.80 11.01 10.73
C GLN A 82 -12.50 12.37 10.73
N THR A 83 -11.74 13.46 10.92
CA THR A 83 -12.26 14.84 10.89
C THR A 83 -12.76 15.22 9.50
N VAL A 84 -12.01 14.89 8.44
CA VAL A 84 -12.41 15.10 7.04
C VAL A 84 -13.72 14.37 6.73
N VAL A 85 -13.86 13.11 7.13
CA VAL A 85 -15.09 12.32 6.95
C VAL A 85 -16.24 12.89 7.75
N GLN A 86 -16.02 13.29 9.01
CA GLN A 86 -17.06 13.89 9.83
C GLN A 86 -17.58 15.20 9.23
N ASN A 87 -16.68 16.07 8.76
CA ASN A 87 -17.04 17.32 8.08
C ASN A 87 -17.83 17.06 6.79
N PHE A 88 -17.42 16.04 6.02
CA PHE A 88 -18.18 15.60 4.86
C PHE A 88 -19.60 15.18 5.26
N ASN A 89 -19.75 14.35 6.30
CA ASN A 89 -21.07 13.90 6.77
C ASN A 89 -21.97 15.03 7.25
N SER A 90 -21.43 16.00 7.96
CA SER A 90 -22.20 17.11 8.52
C SER A 90 -22.51 18.23 7.53
N ALA A 91 -21.89 18.26 6.35
CA ALA A 91 -22.15 19.29 5.36
C ALA A 91 -23.59 19.19 4.81
N ALA A 92 -24.33 20.30 4.85
CA ALA A 92 -25.73 20.38 4.40
C ALA A 92 -25.92 20.23 2.87
N SER A 93 -24.83 20.29 2.10
CA SER A 93 -24.87 20.11 0.65
C SER A 93 -25.16 18.66 0.26
N GLU A 94 -25.85 18.50 -0.88
CA GLU A 94 -26.07 17.20 -1.51
C GLU A 94 -24.74 16.45 -1.77
N LYS A 95 -24.74 15.14 -1.54
CA LYS A 95 -23.58 14.26 -1.72
C LYS A 95 -23.49 13.79 -3.17
N THR A 96 -23.08 14.67 -4.06
CA THR A 96 -22.88 14.35 -5.48
C THR A 96 -21.60 13.56 -5.71
N VAL A 97 -21.45 12.96 -6.89
CA VAL A 97 -20.20 12.32 -7.33
C VAL A 97 -18.99 13.25 -7.17
N GLY A 98 -19.13 14.53 -7.55
CA GLY A 98 -18.06 15.52 -7.39
C GLY A 98 -17.69 15.80 -5.92
N ALA A 99 -18.66 15.70 -5.00
CA ALA A 99 -18.41 15.81 -3.57
C ALA A 99 -17.58 14.62 -3.06
N TYR A 100 -17.91 13.39 -3.47
CA TYR A 100 -17.13 12.19 -3.14
C TYR A 100 -15.72 12.22 -3.74
N GLN A 101 -15.56 12.69 -4.98
CA GLN A 101 -14.24 12.86 -5.58
C GLN A 101 -13.38 13.87 -4.81
N THR A 102 -13.99 14.93 -4.27
CA THR A 102 -13.30 15.90 -3.41
C THR A 102 -12.92 15.28 -2.07
N LEU A 103 -13.82 14.50 -1.46
CA LEU A 103 -13.52 13.72 -0.26
C LEU A 103 -12.33 12.77 -0.49
N GLY A 104 -12.33 12.02 -1.59
CA GLY A 104 -11.25 11.10 -1.95
C GLY A 104 -9.90 11.80 -2.07
N LYS A 105 -9.85 12.99 -2.70
CA LYS A 105 -8.61 13.80 -2.78
C LYS A 105 -8.09 14.23 -1.41
N ASN A 106 -8.98 14.64 -0.51
CA ASN A 106 -8.58 15.06 0.83
C ASN A 106 -8.05 13.87 1.65
N LEU A 107 -8.73 12.72 1.59
CA LEU A 107 -8.29 11.51 2.28
C LEU A 107 -6.97 10.94 1.71
N ASP A 108 -6.79 10.99 0.40
CA ASP A 108 -5.53 10.60 -0.26
C ASP A 108 -4.35 11.50 0.15
N ALA A 109 -4.60 12.80 0.37
CA ALA A 109 -3.58 13.70 0.90
C ALA A 109 -3.15 13.32 2.32
N GLU A 110 -4.10 12.98 3.20
CA GLU A 110 -3.79 12.52 4.56
C GLU A 110 -3.05 11.17 4.55
N ILE A 111 -3.47 10.21 3.72
CA ILE A 111 -2.76 8.94 3.52
C ILE A 111 -1.31 9.18 3.11
N LYS A 112 -1.07 10.06 2.12
CA LYS A 112 0.29 10.41 1.68
C LYS A 112 1.10 11.03 2.81
N SER A 113 0.49 11.86 3.65
CA SER A 113 1.14 12.42 4.83
C SER A 113 1.59 11.33 5.80
N ILE A 114 0.69 10.40 6.16
CA ILE A 114 0.98 9.24 7.01
C ILE A 114 2.15 8.43 6.45
N LEU A 115 2.08 8.04 5.17
CA LEU A 115 3.11 7.21 4.53
C LEU A 115 4.49 7.90 4.50
N ASN A 116 4.52 9.23 4.33
CA ASN A 116 5.76 10.00 4.31
C ASN A 116 6.38 10.16 5.71
N GLN A 117 5.55 10.17 6.76
CA GLN A 117 5.99 10.41 8.13
C GLN A 117 6.25 9.11 8.90
N CYS A 118 5.69 7.98 8.45
CA CYS A 118 5.75 6.70 9.13
C CYS A 118 7.19 6.23 9.42
N ARG A 119 7.47 5.94 10.70
CA ARG A 119 8.73 5.41 11.22
C ARG A 119 8.60 4.01 11.81
N MET A 120 7.39 3.46 11.86
CA MET A 120 7.14 2.10 12.32
C MET A 120 7.91 1.07 11.49
N LYS A 121 8.32 -0.01 12.16
CA LYS A 121 8.98 -1.19 11.58
C LYS A 121 8.50 -2.45 12.28
N GLY A 122 8.72 -3.60 11.64
CA GLY A 122 8.34 -4.91 12.18
C GLY A 122 6.83 -5.09 12.28
N ALA A 123 6.39 -5.96 13.18
CA ALA A 123 5.01 -6.45 13.21
C ALA A 123 3.94 -5.35 13.35
N ALA A 124 4.22 -4.25 14.07
CA ALA A 124 3.29 -3.12 14.15
C ALA A 124 3.06 -2.45 12.78
N HIS A 125 4.12 -2.34 11.97
CA HIS A 125 4.04 -1.78 10.62
C HIS A 125 3.30 -2.73 9.67
N ASP A 126 3.55 -4.03 9.79
CA ASP A 126 2.85 -5.04 9.00
C ASP A 126 1.35 -5.07 9.32
N GLU A 127 0.99 -4.90 10.60
CA GLU A 127 -0.41 -4.75 10.99
C GLU A 127 -1.03 -3.47 10.45
N LEU A 128 -0.30 -2.36 10.50
CA LEU A 128 -0.74 -1.09 9.91
C LEU A 128 -0.98 -1.25 8.40
N HIS A 129 -0.20 -2.07 7.68
CA HIS A 129 -0.47 -2.35 6.26
C HIS A 129 -1.81 -3.04 6.03
N LYS A 130 -2.19 -4.02 6.87
CA LYS A 130 -3.53 -4.64 6.79
C LYS A 130 -4.65 -3.64 7.04
N PHE A 131 -4.40 -2.65 7.90
CA PHE A 131 -5.33 -1.55 8.12
C PHE A 131 -5.40 -0.61 6.91
N MET A 132 -4.25 -0.15 6.40
CA MET A 132 -4.14 0.93 5.42
C MET A 132 -4.46 0.51 3.99
N VAL A 133 -4.09 -0.70 3.55
CA VAL A 133 -4.27 -1.13 2.15
C VAL A 133 -5.75 -1.11 1.72
N PRO A 134 -6.69 -1.69 2.48
CA PRO A 134 -8.10 -1.62 2.10
C PRO A 134 -8.64 -0.18 2.19
N LEU A 135 -8.19 0.62 3.17
CA LEU A 135 -8.55 2.04 3.27
C LEU A 135 -8.16 2.81 2.01
N MET A 136 -6.94 2.61 1.50
CA MET A 136 -6.47 3.21 0.25
C MET A 136 -7.30 2.77 -0.96
N SER A 137 -7.72 1.51 -1.00
CA SER A 137 -8.58 0.98 -2.07
C SER A 137 -9.96 1.64 -2.08
N ASP A 138 -10.57 1.82 -0.91
CA ASP A 138 -11.85 2.51 -0.80
C ASP A 138 -11.72 4.01 -1.11
N VAL A 139 -10.65 4.67 -0.64
CA VAL A 139 -10.37 6.08 -1.00
C VAL A 139 -10.20 6.24 -2.51
N LYS A 140 -9.54 5.29 -3.19
CA LYS A 140 -9.44 5.29 -4.65
C LYS A 140 -10.81 5.15 -5.31
N SER A 141 -11.70 4.34 -4.74
CA SER A 141 -13.06 4.15 -5.27
C SER A 141 -13.90 5.43 -5.25
N LEU A 142 -13.63 6.34 -4.31
CA LEU A 142 -14.27 7.68 -4.29
C LEU A 142 -13.95 8.55 -5.50
N SER A 143 -12.90 8.22 -6.27
CA SER A 143 -12.54 8.95 -7.50
C SER A 143 -13.37 8.54 -8.72
N GLY A 144 -14.22 7.52 -8.59
CA GLY A 144 -15.07 7.00 -9.67
C GLY A 144 -16.18 7.95 -10.11
N THR A 145 -16.98 7.48 -11.06
CA THR A 145 -18.15 8.20 -11.61
C THR A 145 -19.48 7.68 -11.09
N GLU A 146 -19.50 6.49 -10.49
CA GLU A 146 -20.70 5.84 -9.99
C GLU A 146 -21.00 6.29 -8.56
N LEU A 147 -22.17 6.88 -8.34
CA LEU A 147 -22.55 7.44 -7.05
C LEU A 147 -22.71 6.34 -5.98
N GLU A 148 -23.41 5.26 -6.31
CA GLU A 148 -23.63 4.14 -5.39
C GLU A 148 -22.31 3.50 -4.94
N ALA A 149 -21.38 3.28 -5.87
CA ALA A 149 -20.05 2.75 -5.54
C ALA A 149 -19.28 3.70 -4.61
N SER A 150 -19.40 5.01 -4.82
CA SER A 150 -18.78 6.02 -3.95
C SER A 150 -19.39 6.01 -2.54
N GLN A 151 -20.71 5.86 -2.43
CA GLN A 151 -21.42 5.76 -1.14
C GLN A 151 -20.99 4.51 -0.37
N GLN A 152 -20.89 3.36 -1.05
CA GLN A 152 -20.44 2.12 -0.43
C GLN A 152 -18.99 2.22 0.06
N ALA A 153 -18.08 2.75 -0.77
CA ALA A 153 -16.70 2.99 -0.38
C ALA A 153 -16.60 3.95 0.81
N HIS A 154 -17.42 5.00 0.82
CA HIS A 154 -17.50 5.93 1.94
C HIS A 154 -17.93 5.25 3.24
N SER A 155 -18.94 4.35 3.21
CA SER A 155 -19.34 3.56 4.38
C SER A 155 -18.18 2.71 4.92
N ARG A 156 -17.47 2.00 4.03
CA ARG A 156 -16.34 1.15 4.43
C ARG A 156 -15.17 1.96 4.99
N ILE A 157 -14.92 3.16 4.46
CA ILE A 157 -13.95 4.11 5.04
C ILE A 157 -14.34 4.48 6.46
N GLN A 158 -15.61 4.85 6.69
CA GLN A 158 -16.09 5.21 8.02
C GLN A 158 -15.92 4.06 9.02
N GLU A 159 -16.36 2.86 8.63
CA GLU A 159 -16.27 1.66 9.45
C GLU A 159 -14.81 1.34 9.78
N ARG A 160 -13.91 1.39 8.80
CA ARG A 160 -12.48 1.13 8.99
C ARG A 160 -11.81 2.17 9.88
N LEU A 161 -12.07 3.46 9.67
CA LEU A 161 -11.51 4.52 10.52
C LEU A 161 -11.99 4.40 11.98
N ALA A 162 -13.20 3.87 12.23
CA ALA A 162 -13.70 3.61 13.56
C ALA A 162 -12.99 2.44 14.27
N LEU A 163 -12.41 1.50 13.52
CA LEU A 163 -11.65 0.37 14.09
C LEU A 163 -10.27 0.76 14.62
N TYR A 164 -9.70 1.88 14.17
CA TYR A 164 -8.29 2.22 14.45
C TYR A 164 -7.93 2.08 15.93
N HIS A 165 -8.68 2.74 16.81
CA HIS A 165 -8.41 2.72 18.26
C HIS A 165 -8.74 1.41 18.95
N ASN A 166 -9.32 0.43 18.26
CA ASN A 166 -9.46 -0.93 18.79
C ASN A 166 -8.16 -1.71 18.64
N TYR A 167 -7.32 -1.38 17.65
CA TYR A 167 -6.11 -2.13 17.30
C TYR A 167 -4.81 -1.33 17.51
N PHE A 168 -4.86 0.00 17.48
CA PHE A 168 -3.69 0.88 17.59
C PHE A 168 -3.88 1.92 18.69
N GLU A 169 -2.76 2.35 19.28
CA GLU A 169 -2.65 3.49 20.18
C GLU A 169 -1.53 4.45 19.75
#